data_AF-A0A6J3CFF9-F1
#
_entry.id   AF-A0A6J3CFF9-F1
#
_cell.length_a   1.000
_cell.length_b   1.000
_cell.length_c   1.000
_cell.angle_alpha   90.00
_cell.angle_beta   90.00
_cell.angle_gamma   90.00
#
_symmetry.space_group_name_H-M   'P 1'
#
loop_
_entity.id
_entity.type
_entity.pdbx_description
1 polymer ?
#
loop_
_entity_poly.entity_id
_entity_poly.type
_entity_poly.pdbx_seq_one_letter_code
_entity_poly.pdbx_strand_id
1 'polypeptide(L)'
;MERFIGADRAFCVREFYQNNNSATVARRKFREHKGLHNFDDTPALQTIKNWVAKFEETGSTLDKPRLGRPRTSRTEQNIDTVAQSIRKIPTQSTRKRSSALNVSRTSLQRILKKDLLML
;
A
#
# COMPACT_ATOMS: atom_id res chain seq x y z
N MET A 1 -8.99 -6.69 11.46
CA MET A 1 -9.85 -7.56 10.63
C MET A 1 -10.56 -6.65 9.63
N GLU A 2 -10.56 -6.97 8.33
CA GLU A 2 -11.30 -6.14 7.36
C GLU A 2 -12.80 -6.23 7.67
N ARG A 3 -13.49 -5.08 7.75
CA ARG A 3 -14.91 -5.01 8.08
C ARG A 3 -15.82 -5.65 7.02
N PHE A 4 -15.39 -5.62 5.76
CA PHE A 4 -16.09 -6.21 4.61
C PHE A 4 -15.09 -6.98 3.76
N ILE A 5 -15.34 -8.28 3.60
CA ILE A 5 -14.47 -9.18 2.83
C ILE A 5 -14.70 -9.01 1.33
N GLY A 6 -13.81 -9.54 0.49
CA GLY A 6 -13.92 -9.42 -0.98
C GLY A 6 -15.29 -9.86 -1.54
N ALA A 7 -15.88 -10.93 -0.98
CA ALA A 7 -17.21 -11.40 -1.37
C ALA A 7 -18.32 -10.37 -1.10
N ASP A 8 -18.23 -9.64 0.02
CA ASP A 8 -19.19 -8.58 0.37
C ASP A 8 -19.13 -7.43 -0.64
N ARG A 9 -17.89 -7.05 -1.00
CA ARG A 9 -17.64 -5.99 -2.00
C ARG A 9 -18.18 -6.40 -3.36
N ALA A 10 -17.89 -7.65 -3.78
CA ALA A 10 -18.37 -8.20 -5.04
C ALA A 10 -19.91 -8.25 -5.10
N PHE A 11 -20.56 -8.63 -4.00
CA PHE A 11 -22.02 -8.58 -3.90
C PHE A 11 -22.55 -7.16 -4.13
N CYS A 12 -21.98 -6.16 -3.45
CA CYS A 12 -22.41 -4.76 -3.62
C CYS A 12 -22.18 -4.24 -5.04
N VAL A 13 -21.06 -4.58 -5.68
CA VAL A 13 -20.79 -4.19 -7.08
C VAL A 13 -21.78 -4.84 -8.04
N ARG A 14 -22.09 -6.13 -7.87
CA ARG A 14 -23.09 -6.83 -8.67
C ARG A 14 -24.47 -6.18 -8.55
N GLU A 15 -24.93 -5.97 -7.31
CA GLU A 15 -26.23 -5.33 -7.08
C GLU A 15 -26.25 -3.88 -7.54
N PHE A 16 -25.12 -3.17 -7.54
CA PHE A 16 -25.08 -1.82 -8.09
C PHE A 16 -25.46 -1.81 -9.58
N TYR A 17 -24.80 -2.64 -10.40
CA TYR A 17 -25.08 -2.70 -11.84
C TYR A 17 -26.46 -3.27 -12.17
N GLN A 18 -26.92 -4.29 -11.43
CA GLN A 18 -28.23 -4.91 -11.66
C GLN A 18 -29.41 -3.97 -11.34
N ASN A 19 -29.19 -2.92 -10.56
CA ASN A 19 -30.26 -2.02 -10.10
C ASN A 19 -30.00 -0.57 -10.57
N ASN A 20 -29.71 -0.39 -11.86
CA ASN A 20 -29.54 0.90 -12.54
C ASN A 20 -28.48 1.80 -11.87
N ASN A 21 -27.33 1.23 -11.49
CA ASN A 21 -26.23 1.95 -10.88
C ASN A 21 -26.62 2.66 -9.56
N SER A 22 -27.52 2.03 -8.78
CA SER A 22 -28.01 2.60 -7.52
C SER A 22 -27.29 2.02 -6.30
N ALA A 23 -26.39 2.81 -5.73
CA ALA A 23 -25.70 2.47 -4.48
C ALA A 23 -26.68 2.31 -3.29
N THR A 24 -27.80 3.02 -3.32
CA THR A 24 -28.84 2.92 -2.28
C THR A 24 -29.52 1.56 -2.30
N VAL A 25 -29.88 1.07 -3.50
CA VAL A 25 -30.49 -0.25 -3.66
C VAL A 25 -29.48 -1.35 -3.33
N ALA A 26 -28.22 -1.21 -3.80
CA ALA A 26 -27.15 -2.16 -3.46
C ALA A 26 -26.93 -2.26 -1.93
N ARG A 27 -26.91 -1.12 -1.21
CA ARG A 27 -26.80 -1.10 0.26
C ARG A 27 -27.98 -1.79 0.94
N ARG A 28 -29.21 -1.53 0.46
CA ARG A 28 -30.42 -2.16 1.00
C ARG A 28 -30.40 -3.67 0.81
N LYS A 29 -30.08 -4.14 -0.40
CA LYS A 29 -29.96 -5.56 -0.70
C LYS A 29 -28.83 -6.24 0.09
N PHE A 30 -27.72 -5.54 0.31
CA PHE A 30 -26.64 -6.03 1.16
C PHE A 30 -27.12 -6.25 2.61
N ARG A 31 -27.87 -5.28 3.16
CA ARG A 31 -28.46 -5.38 4.50
C ARG A 31 -29.36 -6.61 4.62
N GLU A 32 -30.25 -6.80 3.65
CA GLU A 32 -31.19 -7.92 3.57
C GLU A 32 -30.44 -9.26 3.43
N HIS A 33 -29.44 -9.32 2.54
CA HIS A 33 -28.62 -10.52 2.32
C HIS A 33 -27.83 -10.95 3.55
N LYS A 34 -27.36 -9.99 4.35
CA LYS A 34 -26.61 -10.26 5.58
C LYS A 34 -27.47 -10.38 6.83
N GLY A 35 -28.80 -10.22 6.72
CA GLY A 35 -29.71 -10.25 7.86
C GLY A 35 -29.41 -9.15 8.90
N LEU A 36 -28.86 -8.02 8.47
CA LEU A 36 -28.45 -6.94 9.37
C LEU A 36 -29.65 -6.08 9.77
N HIS A 37 -29.79 -5.83 11.07
CA HIS A 37 -30.85 -4.98 11.59
C HIS A 37 -30.56 -3.48 11.35
N ASN A 38 -29.31 -3.06 11.57
CA ASN A 38 -28.92 -1.66 11.52
C ASN A 38 -28.18 -1.31 10.23
N PHE A 39 -28.38 -0.08 9.74
CA PHE A 39 -27.64 0.43 8.61
C PHE A 39 -26.18 0.77 8.95
N ASP A 40 -25.85 0.95 10.21
CA ASP A 40 -24.47 1.22 10.64
C ASP A 40 -23.55 0.04 10.35
N ASP A 41 -24.08 -1.19 10.34
CA ASP A 41 -23.36 -2.42 10.02
C ASP A 41 -23.18 -2.66 8.51
N THR A 42 -23.81 -1.82 7.68
CA THR A 42 -23.73 -1.91 6.22
C THR A 42 -22.67 -0.94 5.68
N PRO A 43 -22.09 -1.21 4.49
CA PRO A 43 -21.20 -0.26 3.86
C PRO A 43 -21.95 1.04 3.54
N ALA A 44 -21.30 2.16 3.79
CA ALA A 44 -21.85 3.46 3.41
C ALA A 44 -22.00 3.57 1.88
N LEU A 45 -22.90 4.43 1.43
CA LEU A 45 -23.14 4.63 0.00
C LEU A 45 -21.85 5.02 -0.75
N GLN A 46 -21.03 5.89 -0.15
CA GLN A 46 -19.75 6.28 -0.72
C GLN A 46 -18.76 5.11 -0.78
N THR A 47 -18.77 4.22 0.22
CA THR A 47 -17.93 3.01 0.22
C THR A 47 -18.28 2.10 -0.95
N ILE A 48 -19.57 1.89 -1.23
CA ILE A 48 -20.03 1.11 -2.38
C ILE A 48 -19.57 1.75 -3.69
N LYS A 49 -19.77 3.06 -3.85
CA LYS A 49 -19.29 3.80 -5.04
C LYS A 49 -17.77 3.67 -5.23
N ASN A 50 -17.00 3.75 -4.15
CA ASN A 50 -15.55 3.59 -4.20
C ASN A 50 -15.14 2.16 -4.63
N TRP A 51 -15.88 1.13 -4.23
CA TRP A 51 -15.63 -0.23 -4.69
C TRP A 51 -15.94 -0.39 -6.18
N VAL A 52 -17.04 0.19 -6.67
CA VAL A 52 -17.38 0.20 -8.09
C VAL A 52 -16.30 0.91 -8.91
N ALA A 53 -15.92 2.13 -8.53
CA ALA A 53 -14.87 2.89 -9.22
C ALA A 53 -13.53 2.14 -9.25
N LYS A 54 -13.14 1.52 -8.12
CA LYS A 54 -11.91 0.72 -8.06
C LYS A 54 -11.98 -0.52 -8.94
N PHE A 55 -13.15 -1.17 -8.98
CA PHE A 55 -13.39 -2.32 -9.84
C PHE A 55 -13.32 -1.93 -11.33
N GLU A 56 -13.90 -0.80 -11.71
CA GLU A 56 -13.82 -0.27 -13.09
C GLU A 56 -12.38 0.12 -13.47
N GLU A 57 -11.61 0.71 -12.55
CA GLU A 57 -10.21 1.10 -12.80
C GLU A 57 -9.26 -0.09 -12.89
N THR A 58 -9.42 -1.09 -12.02
CA THR A 58 -8.37 -2.11 -11.78
C THR A 58 -8.84 -3.55 -11.99
N GLY A 59 -10.12 -3.80 -12.26
CA GLY A 59 -10.73 -5.12 -12.31
C GLY A 59 -10.88 -5.81 -10.94
N SER A 60 -10.54 -5.12 -9.84
CA SER A 60 -10.55 -5.67 -8.49
C SER A 60 -11.08 -4.67 -7.47
N THR A 61 -11.76 -5.16 -6.43
CA THR A 61 -12.19 -4.35 -5.28
C THR A 61 -11.21 -4.43 -4.09
N LEU A 62 -10.12 -5.18 -4.25
CA LEU A 62 -9.09 -5.34 -3.23
C LEU A 62 -8.28 -4.07 -3.07
N ASP A 63 -7.80 -3.83 -1.85
CA ASP A 63 -6.89 -2.72 -1.63
C ASP A 63 -5.54 -3.00 -2.29
N LYS A 64 -5.00 -1.98 -2.96
CA LYS A 64 -3.61 -2.02 -3.45
C LYS A 64 -2.72 -2.33 -2.24
N PRO A 65 -1.74 -3.25 -2.37
CA PRO A 65 -0.81 -3.53 -1.28
C PRO A 65 -0.21 -2.22 -0.81
N ARG A 66 -0.27 -1.96 0.50
CA ARG A 66 0.25 -0.72 1.07
C ARG A 66 1.75 -0.67 0.77
N LEU A 67 2.19 0.30 -0.03
CA LEU A 67 3.60 0.49 -0.42
C LEU A 67 4.53 0.86 0.76
N GLY A 68 4.03 0.83 2.00
CA GLY A 68 4.74 1.24 3.19
C GLY A 68 5.12 2.72 3.16
N ARG A 69 5.90 3.14 4.16
CA ARG A 69 6.48 4.50 4.17
C ARG A 69 7.55 4.60 3.07
N PRO A 70 7.53 5.64 2.21
CA PRO A 70 8.56 5.84 1.20
C PRO A 70 9.97 5.80 1.80
N ARG A 71 10.89 5.10 1.13
CA ARG A 71 12.29 4.99 1.55
C ARG A 71 13.03 6.27 1.16
N THR A 72 13.15 7.23 2.08
CA THR A 72 13.80 8.51 1.78
C THR A 72 15.33 8.46 1.73
N SER A 73 15.98 7.59 2.52
CA SER A 73 17.45 7.54 2.58
C SER A 73 18.08 6.44 1.72
N ARG A 74 17.32 5.42 1.33
CA ARG A 74 17.79 4.28 0.52
C ARG A 74 17.27 4.39 -0.91
N THR A 75 17.52 5.55 -1.51
CA THR A 75 17.30 5.78 -2.95
C THR A 75 18.38 5.07 -3.76
N GLU A 76 18.09 4.75 -5.02
CA GLU A 76 19.07 4.13 -5.92
C GLU A 76 20.36 4.94 -6.03
N GLN A 77 20.23 6.27 -6.12
CA GLN A 77 21.37 7.19 -6.13
C GLN A 77 22.26 7.05 -4.88
N ASN A 78 21.68 6.97 -3.69
CA ASN A 78 22.45 6.82 -2.46
C ASN A 78 23.11 5.44 -2.37
N ILE A 79 22.43 4.39 -2.85
CA ILE A 79 22.97 3.03 -2.89
C ILE A 79 24.18 2.98 -3.82
N ASP A 80 24.07 3.52 -5.04
CA ASP A 80 25.18 3.55 -5.98
C ASP A 80 26.34 4.40 -5.47
N THR A 81 26.07 5.60 -4.92
CA THR A 81 27.10 6.46 -4.33
C THR A 81 27.89 5.75 -3.23
N VAL A 82 27.19 5.01 -2.34
CA VAL A 82 27.83 4.20 -1.30
C VAL A 82 28.63 3.05 -1.93
N ALA A 83 28.08 2.34 -2.91
CA ALA A 83 28.75 1.23 -3.61
C ALA A 83 30.06 1.70 -4.28
N GLN A 84 30.03 2.82 -5.00
CA GLN A 84 31.21 3.41 -5.64
C GLN A 84 32.25 3.84 -4.62
N SER A 85 31.82 4.44 -3.50
CA SER A 85 32.73 4.77 -2.42
C SER A 85 33.43 3.53 -1.85
N ILE A 86 32.76 2.37 -1.79
CA ILE A 86 33.35 1.12 -1.27
C ILE A 86 34.38 0.58 -2.25
N ARG A 87 34.06 0.57 -3.54
CA ARG A 87 34.99 0.16 -4.60
C ARG A 87 36.25 1.02 -4.61
N LYS A 88 36.11 2.34 -4.41
CA LYS A 88 37.25 3.27 -4.37
C LYS A 88 38.12 3.08 -3.13
N ILE A 89 37.52 2.97 -1.95
CA ILE A 89 38.25 2.88 -0.67
C ILE A 89 37.57 1.85 0.25
N PRO A 90 37.93 0.56 0.14
CA PRO A 90 37.30 -0.50 0.91
C PRO A 90 37.51 -0.37 2.43
N THR A 91 38.70 0.05 2.85
CA THR A 91 39.12 0.16 4.25
C THR A 91 38.55 1.38 4.99
N GLN A 92 37.82 2.27 4.30
CA GLN A 92 37.27 3.47 4.90
C GLN A 92 36.16 3.14 5.90
N SER A 93 36.33 3.58 7.15
CA SER A 93 35.36 3.36 8.21
C SER A 93 33.99 3.98 7.89
N THR A 94 32.91 3.36 8.38
CA THR A 94 31.54 3.84 8.17
C THR A 94 31.33 5.28 8.62
N ARG A 95 32.07 5.73 9.65
CA ARG A 95 31.98 7.10 10.19
C ARG A 95 32.57 8.11 9.20
N LYS A 96 33.78 7.86 8.68
CA LYS A 96 34.41 8.73 7.68
C LYS A 96 33.59 8.76 6.39
N ARG A 97 33.11 7.60 5.94
CA ARG A 97 32.27 7.45 4.75
C ARG A 97 30.95 8.22 4.87
N SER A 98 30.28 8.11 6.02
CA SER A 98 29.05 8.86 6.32
C SER A 98 29.26 10.38 6.19
N SER A 99 30.36 10.90 6.74
CA SER A 99 30.72 12.31 6.63
C SER A 99 31.02 12.73 5.18
N ALA A 100 31.74 11.90 4.43
CA ALA A 100 32.13 12.21 3.05
C ALA A 100 30.94 12.20 2.08
N LEU A 101 29.97 11.31 2.29
CA LEU A 101 28.80 11.15 1.42
C LEU A 101 27.59 11.99 1.86
N ASN A 102 27.69 12.73 2.97
CA ASN A 102 26.58 13.44 3.60
C ASN A 102 25.34 12.54 3.85
N VAL A 103 25.58 11.26 4.17
CA VAL A 103 24.53 10.28 4.49
C VAL A 103 24.63 9.95 5.97
N SER A 104 23.52 9.93 6.69
CA SER A 104 23.53 9.56 8.12
C SER A 104 24.11 8.17 8.33
N ARG A 105 24.91 7.98 9.40
CA ARG A 105 25.57 6.70 9.68
C ARG A 105 24.60 5.53 9.77
N THR A 106 23.39 5.77 10.30
CA THR A 106 22.31 4.76 10.38
C THR A 106 21.76 4.39 9.01
N SER A 107 21.60 5.34 8.09
CA SER A 107 21.19 5.05 6.71
C SER A 107 22.27 4.30 5.96
N LEU A 108 23.53 4.71 6.11
CA LEU A 108 24.68 4.04 5.52
C LEU A 108 24.78 2.58 5.97
N GLN A 109 24.63 2.30 7.28
CA GLN A 109 24.59 0.94 7.81
C GLN A 109 23.42 0.11 7.22
N ARG A 110 22.25 0.72 7.06
CA ARG A 110 21.10 0.02 6.44
C ARG A 110 21.35 -0.30 4.98
N ILE A 111 21.99 0.59 4.22
CA ILE A 111 22.37 0.35 2.82
C ILE A 111 23.37 -0.81 2.74
N LEU A 112 24.42 -0.76 3.59
CA LEU A 112 25.42 -1.82 3.65
C LEU A 112 24.82 -3.19 3.94
N LYS A 113 23.89 -3.26 4.91
CA LYS A 113 23.27 -4.52 5.34
C LYS A 113 22.17 -5.04 4.40
N LYS A 114 21.26 -4.16 3.97
CA LYS A 114 20.03 -4.58 3.27
C LYS A 114 20.14 -4.55 1.76
N ASP A 115 21.04 -3.73 1.21
CA ASP A 115 21.09 -3.47 -0.23
C ASP A 115 22.43 -3.92 -0.83
N LEU A 116 23.54 -3.87 -0.07
CA LEU A 116 24.86 -4.33 -0.51
C LEU A 116 25.32 -5.66 0.11
N LEU A 117 24.61 -6.16 1.13
CA LEU A 117 24.90 -7.43 1.83
C LEU A 117 26.34 -7.54 2.37
N MET A 118 26.90 -6.43 2.85
CA MET A 118 28.29 -6.34 3.35
C MET A 118 28.40 -6.38 4.88
N LEU A 119 27.26 -6.42 5.60
CA LEU A 119 27.14 -6.46 7.06
C LEU A 119 25.94 -7.32 7.47
#